data_AF-A0A0Z8RDN2-F1
#
_entry.id   AF-A0A0Z8RDN2-F1
#
_cell.length_a   1.000
_cell.length_b   1.000
_cell.length_c   1.000
_cell.angle_alpha   90.00
_cell.angle_beta   90.00
_cell.angle_gamma   90.00
#
_symmetry.space_group_name_H-M   'P 1'
#
loop_
_entity.id
_entity.type
_entity.pdbx_description
1 polymer ?
#
loop_
_entity_poly.entity_id
_entity_poly.type
_entity_poly.pdbx_seq_one_letter_code
_entity_poly.pdbx_strand_id
1 'polypeptide(L)'
;MKLNVELSRFRVKEGKTAKVDEWMAFLNEHMEDTLLTLEGEKMYVETIFREVLDGREYLYWYSVQAEGGIEVEDSESYIDKKHMEFWEECIDPSYGMVDLDPQVIMIPKPVYETMEELDRQYDETFKK
;
A
#
# COMPACT_ATOMS: atom_id res chain seq x y z
N MET A 1 -12.66 -9.84 -12.01
CA MET A 1 -12.02 -8.95 -11.03
C MET A 1 -13.06 -8.14 -10.27
N LYS A 2 -13.06 -8.19 -8.93
CA LYS A 2 -13.71 -7.16 -8.11
C LYS A 2 -12.60 -6.24 -7.62
N LEU A 3 -12.68 -4.97 -8.01
CA LEU A 3 -11.66 -3.96 -7.74
C LEU A 3 -12.03 -3.20 -6.46
N ASN A 4 -11.03 -2.95 -5.63
CA ASN A 4 -11.10 -2.09 -4.47
C ASN A 4 -10.19 -0.87 -4.67
N VAL A 5 -10.66 0.31 -4.30
CA VAL A 5 -9.91 1.57 -4.38
C VAL A 5 -10.07 2.28 -3.05
N GLU A 6 -8.96 2.46 -2.34
CA GLU A 6 -8.97 2.91 -0.96
C GLU A 6 -8.02 4.09 -0.76
N LEU A 7 -8.33 4.89 0.26
CA LEU A 7 -7.44 5.91 0.78
C LEU A 7 -7.56 5.92 2.30
N SER A 8 -6.54 5.40 2.98
CA SER A 8 -6.54 5.22 4.42
C SER A 8 -5.50 6.13 5.06
N ARG A 9 -5.89 6.85 6.11
CA ARG A 9 -5.03 7.78 6.85
C ARG A 9 -4.54 7.17 8.15
N PHE A 10 -3.24 7.32 8.39
CA PHE A 10 -2.54 6.88 9.60
C PHE A 10 -1.78 8.03 10.23
N ARG A 11 -1.82 8.13 11.55
CA ARG A 11 -1.07 9.15 12.29
C ARG A 11 0.34 8.65 12.56
N VAL A 12 1.34 9.48 12.29
CA VAL A 12 2.73 9.23 12.67
C VAL A 12 2.93 9.61 14.13
N LYS A 13 3.69 8.80 14.88
CA LYS A 13 4.09 9.09 16.25
C LYS A 13 4.95 10.37 16.31
N GLU A 14 4.80 11.15 17.38
CA GLU A 14 5.61 12.35 17.57
C GLU A 14 7.13 12.04 17.56
N GLY A 15 7.90 12.85 16.83
CA GLY A 15 9.36 12.69 16.74
C GLY A 15 9.84 11.59 15.79
N LYS A 16 8.95 10.90 15.07
CA LYS A 16 9.31 9.84 14.10
C LYS A 16 9.50 10.32 12.66
N THR A 17 9.38 11.62 12.39
CA THR A 17 9.55 12.24 11.07
C THR A 17 10.81 11.76 10.33
N ALA A 18 11.97 11.71 10.99
CA ALA A 18 13.21 11.25 10.37
C ALA A 18 13.19 9.75 10.03
N LYS A 19 12.51 8.94 10.83
CA LYS A 19 12.35 7.50 10.55
C LYS A 19 11.39 7.26 9.39
N VAL A 20 10.35 8.09 9.27
CA VAL A 20 9.49 8.11 8.08
C VAL A 20 10.28 8.50 6.84
N ASP A 21 11.21 9.46 6.93
CA ASP A 21 12.10 9.80 5.81
C ASP A 21 12.94 8.59 5.38
N GLU A 22 13.54 7.88 6.34
CA GLU A 22 14.28 6.64 6.09
C GLU A 22 13.40 5.56 5.45
N TRP A 23 12.17 5.40 5.92
CA TRP A 23 11.22 4.42 5.38
C TRP A 23 10.88 4.71 3.92
N MET A 24 10.48 5.94 3.62
CA MET A 24 10.13 6.32 2.25
C MET A 24 11.34 6.23 1.32
N ALA A 25 12.54 6.60 1.80
CA ALA A 25 13.77 6.43 1.05
C ALA A 25 14.05 4.95 0.76
N PHE A 26 13.92 4.08 1.76
CA PHE A 26 14.08 2.63 1.61
C PHE A 26 13.16 2.06 0.51
N LEU A 27 11.86 2.36 0.53
CA LEU A 27 10.95 1.86 -0.51
C LEU A 27 11.32 2.38 -1.90
N ASN A 28 11.74 3.65 -2.01
CA ASN A 28 12.15 4.22 -3.30
C ASN A 28 13.47 3.63 -3.82
N GLU A 29 14.44 3.38 -2.94
CA GLU A 29 15.72 2.76 -3.30
C GLU A 29 15.58 1.29 -3.68
N HIS A 30 14.57 0.61 -3.13
CA HIS A 30 14.26 -0.80 -3.35
C HIS A 30 12.98 -1.00 -4.18
N MET A 31 12.70 -0.10 -5.12
CA MET A 31 11.44 -0.08 -5.87
C MET A 31 11.19 -1.36 -6.67
N GLU A 32 12.21 -1.95 -7.30
CA GLU A 32 12.03 -3.20 -8.06
C GLU A 32 11.55 -4.34 -7.15
N ASP A 33 12.16 -4.51 -5.98
CA ASP A 33 11.76 -5.54 -5.01
C ASP A 33 10.41 -5.23 -4.37
N THR A 34 10.09 -3.95 -4.15
CA THR A 34 8.79 -3.50 -3.62
C THR A 34 7.66 -3.82 -4.61
N LEU A 35 7.87 -3.59 -5.91
CA LEU A 35 6.86 -3.90 -6.92
C LEU A 35 6.61 -5.40 -7.10
N LEU A 36 7.59 -6.26 -6.77
CA LEU A 36 7.42 -7.71 -6.82
C LEU A 36 6.46 -8.24 -5.76
N THR A 37 6.38 -7.59 -4.59
CA THR A 37 5.48 -8.03 -3.52
C THR A 37 4.02 -7.71 -3.86
N LEU A 38 3.78 -6.56 -4.51
CA LEU A 38 2.46 -6.12 -4.96
C LEU A 38 1.75 -7.12 -5.89
N GLU A 39 2.49 -7.87 -6.71
CA GLU A 39 1.90 -8.88 -7.60
C GLU A 39 1.18 -9.99 -6.80
N GLY A 40 1.81 -10.47 -5.73
CA GLY A 40 1.23 -11.47 -4.82
C GLY A 40 0.02 -10.93 -4.04
N GLU A 41 0.00 -9.63 -3.79
CA GLU A 41 -1.08 -8.95 -3.06
C GLU A 41 -2.26 -8.57 -3.97
N LYS A 42 -2.16 -8.84 -5.28
CA LYS A 42 -3.08 -8.30 -6.31
C LYS A 42 -3.21 -6.77 -6.25
N MET A 43 -2.15 -6.10 -5.84
CA MET A 43 -2.04 -4.66 -5.75
C MET A 43 -1.55 -4.11 -7.09
N TYR A 44 -2.37 -3.31 -7.77
CA TYR A 44 -2.02 -2.72 -9.08
C TYR A 44 -1.36 -1.36 -8.95
N VAL A 45 -1.79 -0.58 -7.95
CA VAL A 45 -1.23 0.72 -7.62
C VAL A 45 -1.21 0.81 -6.11
N GLU A 46 -0.05 1.12 -5.56
CA GLU A 46 0.09 1.64 -4.20
C GLU A 46 0.75 3.01 -4.27
N THR A 47 0.28 3.96 -3.48
CA THR A 47 0.91 5.27 -3.35
C THR A 47 0.79 5.75 -1.91
N ILE A 48 1.93 6.14 -1.34
CA ILE A 48 2.00 6.67 0.01
C ILE A 48 2.13 8.19 -0.08
N PHE A 49 1.15 8.92 0.46
CA PHE A 49 1.21 10.37 0.61
C PHE A 49 1.56 10.74 2.03
N ARG A 50 2.17 11.91 2.21
CA ARG A 50 2.50 12.48 3.52
C ARG A 50 1.93 13.87 3.65
N GLU A 51 1.37 14.17 4.81
CA GLU A 51 0.81 15.48 5.14
C GLU A 51 1.20 15.89 6.56
N VAL A 52 1.31 17.20 6.79
CA VAL A 52 1.28 17.79 8.12
C VAL A 52 0.02 18.64 8.24
N LEU A 53 -0.90 18.21 9.09
CA LEU A 53 -2.19 18.87 9.34
C LEU A 53 -2.29 19.22 10.82
N ASP A 54 -2.51 20.49 11.15
CA ASP A 54 -2.61 20.99 12.54
C ASP A 54 -1.45 20.57 13.46
N GLY A 55 -0.23 20.55 12.91
CA GLY A 55 0.99 20.17 13.63
C GLY A 55 1.11 18.66 13.89
N ARG A 56 0.24 17.84 13.29
CA ARG A 56 0.30 16.38 13.32
C ARG A 56 0.71 15.86 11.95
N GLU A 57 1.60 14.87 11.96
CA GLU A 57 2.08 14.22 10.75
C GLU A 57 1.23 12.98 10.45
N TYR A 58 0.86 12.82 9.18
CA TYR A 58 0.06 11.72 8.68
C TYR A 58 0.70 11.11 7.44
N LEU A 59 0.55 9.80 7.31
CA LEU A 59 0.72 9.08 6.06
C LEU A 59 -0.64 8.61 5.55
N TYR A 60 -0.79 8.59 4.23
CA TYR A 60 -1.98 8.10 3.57
C TYR A 60 -1.59 7.00 2.60
N TRP A 61 -2.21 5.83 2.71
CA TRP A 61 -2.09 4.76 1.72
C TRP A 61 -3.24 4.87 0.74
N TYR A 62 -2.90 5.10 -0.52
CA TYR A 62 -3.83 4.96 -1.64
C TYR A 62 -3.53 3.64 -2.35
N SER A 63 -4.55 2.82 -2.54
CA SER A 63 -4.41 1.56 -3.26
C SER A 63 -5.46 1.39 -4.35
N VAL A 64 -5.08 0.65 -5.39
CA VAL A 64 -5.99 0.07 -6.39
C VAL A 64 -5.64 -1.40 -6.49
N GLN A 65 -6.50 -2.29 -5.99
CA GLN A 65 -6.20 -3.72 -5.88
C GLN A 65 -7.42 -4.59 -6.19
N ALA A 66 -7.19 -5.85 -6.53
CA ALA A 66 -8.27 -6.84 -6.63
C ALA A 66 -8.39 -7.67 -5.35
N GLU A 67 -9.58 -8.20 -5.08
CA GLU A 67 -9.80 -9.07 -3.93
C GLU A 67 -9.07 -10.43 -4.04
N GLY A 68 -8.68 -10.97 -2.88
CA GLY A 68 -8.13 -12.32 -2.76
C GLY A 68 -6.65 -12.44 -3.15
N GLY A 69 -5.88 -11.36 -2.97
CA GLY A 69 -4.43 -11.40 -2.90
C GLY A 69 -3.93 -11.98 -1.58
N ILE A 70 -2.62 -12.18 -1.48
CA ILE A 70 -1.93 -12.50 -0.23
C ILE A 70 -1.90 -11.23 0.62
N GLU A 71 -2.16 -11.33 1.92
CA GLU A 71 -2.01 -10.19 2.84
C GLU A 71 -0.53 -9.95 3.14
N VAL A 72 -0.13 -8.69 3.31
CA VAL A 72 1.28 -8.31 3.55
C VAL A 72 1.84 -8.99 4.81
N GLU A 73 1.00 -9.24 5.81
CA GLU A 73 1.37 -9.93 7.05
C GLU A 73 1.74 -11.41 6.84
N ASP A 74 1.26 -12.02 5.76
CA ASP A 74 1.58 -13.39 5.37
C ASP A 74 2.77 -13.46 4.40
N SER A 75 3.39 -12.32 4.07
CA SER A 75 4.52 -12.26 3.15
C SER A 75 5.83 -12.71 3.80
N GLU A 76 6.58 -13.56 3.08
CA GLU A 76 7.93 -13.95 3.45
C GLU A 76 9.01 -12.99 2.90
N SER A 77 8.61 -11.99 2.10
CA SER A 77 9.51 -11.01 1.49
C SER A 77 10.26 -10.20 2.54
N TYR A 78 11.55 -9.96 2.29
CA TYR A 78 12.34 -9.12 3.17
C TYR A 78 11.91 -7.65 3.12
N ILE A 79 11.39 -7.18 1.97
CA ILE A 79 10.87 -5.83 1.81
C ILE A 79 9.65 -5.64 2.70
N ASP A 80 8.69 -6.56 2.66
CA ASP A 80 7.45 -6.46 3.44
C ASP A 80 7.75 -6.54 4.93
N LYS A 81 8.65 -7.44 5.35
CA LYS A 81 9.12 -7.49 6.75
C LYS A 81 9.73 -6.16 7.19
N LYS A 82 10.57 -5.54 6.36
CA LYS A 82 11.16 -4.23 6.68
C LYS A 82 10.13 -3.10 6.65
N HIS A 83 9.18 -3.16 5.72
CA HIS A 83 8.06 -2.23 5.63
C HIS A 83 7.23 -2.27 6.92
N MET A 84 6.93 -3.46 7.43
CA MET A 84 6.22 -3.65 8.69
C MET A 84 7.03 -3.21 9.92
N GLU A 85 8.35 -3.41 9.94
CA GLU A 85 9.20 -2.85 11.01
C GLU A 85 9.11 -1.30 11.06
N PHE A 86 9.19 -0.64 9.90
CA PHE A 86 9.01 0.82 9.83
C PHE A 86 7.60 1.25 10.24
N TRP A 87 6.58 0.51 9.81
CA TRP A 87 5.20 0.71 10.20
C TRP A 87 5.04 0.68 11.72
N GLU A 88 5.47 -0.40 12.36
CA GLU A 88 5.40 -0.58 13.82
C GLU A 88 6.16 0.52 14.56
N GLU A 89 7.30 0.97 14.02
CA GLU A 89 8.08 2.03 14.64
C GLU A 89 7.39 3.40 14.51
N CYS A 90 6.82 3.71 13.34
CA CYS A 90 6.37 5.07 12.98
C CYS A 90 4.89 5.33 13.23
N ILE A 91 4.01 4.35 13.00
CA ILE A 91 2.55 4.55 13.02
C ILE A 91 2.01 4.44 14.43
N ASP A 92 1.16 5.38 14.82
CA ASP A 92 0.51 5.44 16.12
C ASP A 92 -0.76 4.57 16.15
N PRO A 93 -0.73 3.39 16.80
CA PRO A 93 -1.88 2.48 16.81
C PRO A 93 -3.05 3.02 17.62
N SER A 94 -2.84 3.99 18.52
CA SER A 94 -3.91 4.57 19.33
C SER A 94 -4.84 5.50 18.54
N TYR A 95 -4.36 6.00 17.40
CA TYR A 95 -5.18 6.76 16.46
C TYR A 95 -6.06 5.84 15.60
N GLY A 96 -5.57 4.63 15.33
CA GLY A 96 -6.20 3.69 14.42
C GLY A 96 -6.08 4.11 12.95
N MET A 97 -6.82 3.38 12.11
CA MET A 97 -6.97 3.65 10.69
C MET A 97 -8.22 4.50 10.46
N VAL A 98 -8.13 5.48 9.55
CA VAL A 98 -9.30 6.24 9.08
C VAL A 98 -9.41 6.08 7.57
N ASP A 99 -10.40 5.30 7.14
CA ASP A 99 -10.73 5.16 5.72
C ASP A 99 -11.56 6.34 5.24
N LEU A 100 -11.18 6.89 4.09
CA LEU A 100 -11.95 7.93 3.41
C LEU A 100 -12.93 7.26 2.44
N ASP A 101 -14.08 7.91 2.23
CA ASP A 101 -15.14 7.41 1.35
C ASP A 101 -14.87 7.82 -0.11
N PRO A 102 -14.55 6.89 -1.03
CA PRO A 102 -14.27 7.20 -2.41
C PRO A 102 -15.55 7.65 -3.13
N GLN A 103 -15.65 8.95 -3.44
CA GLN A 103 -16.84 9.51 -4.10
C GLN A 103 -16.90 9.24 -5.61
N VAL A 104 -15.75 9.11 -6.26
CA VAL A 104 -15.66 8.82 -7.70
C VAL A 104 -14.34 8.12 -8.00
N ILE A 105 -14.42 7.07 -8.84
CA ILE A 105 -13.27 6.31 -9.30
C ILE A 105 -13.23 6.41 -10.83
N MET A 106 -12.21 7.04 -11.37
CA MET A 106 -12.08 7.31 -12.81
C MET A 106 -10.91 6.52 -13.40
N ILE A 107 -11.19 5.32 -13.90
CA ILE A 107 -10.18 4.45 -14.53
C ILE A 107 -10.54 4.31 -16.02
N PRO A 108 -9.69 4.82 -16.93
CA PRO A 108 -9.90 4.63 -18.36
C PRO A 108 -9.93 3.15 -18.75
N LYS A 109 -10.78 2.81 -19.72
CA LYS A 109 -10.99 1.42 -20.17
C LYS A 109 -9.69 0.65 -20.44
N PRO A 110 -8.68 1.18 -21.17
CA PRO A 110 -7.46 0.42 -21.44
C PRO A 110 -6.68 0.04 -20.17
N VAL A 111 -6.71 0.89 -19.14
CA VAL A 111 -6.04 0.63 -17.85
C VAL A 111 -6.80 -0.45 -17.07
N TYR A 112 -8.14 -0.36 -17.05
CA TYR A 112 -8.98 -1.37 -16.42
C TYR A 112 -8.79 -2.75 -17.06
N GLU A 113 -8.82 -2.83 -18.39
CA GLU A 113 -8.60 -4.09 -19.12
C GLU A 113 -7.21 -4.67 -18.87
N THR A 114 -6.20 -3.82 -18.64
CA THR A 114 -4.85 -4.28 -18.25
C THR A 114 -4.86 -4.92 -16.86
N MET A 115 -5.52 -4.29 -15.87
CA MET A 115 -5.64 -4.88 -14.53
C MET A 115 -6.46 -6.18 -14.52
N GLU A 116 -7.51 -6.26 -15.34
CA GLU A 116 -8.28 -7.51 -15.49
C GLU A 116 -7.45 -8.66 -16.08
N GLU A 117 -6.51 -8.37 -16.99
CA GLU A 117 -5.61 -9.37 -17.53
C GLU A 117 -4.59 -9.84 -16.47
N LEU A 118 -4.05 -8.90 -15.68
CA LEU A 118 -3.16 -9.24 -14.56
C LEU A 118 -3.88 -10.11 -13.51
N ASP A 119 -5.14 -9.80 -13.17
CA ASP A 119 -5.97 -10.63 -12.26
C ASP A 119 -6.14 -12.06 -12.77
N ARG A 120 -6.32 -12.24 -14.10
CA ARG A 120 -6.43 -13.58 -14.70
C ARG A 120 -5.13 -14.37 -14.60
N GLN A 121 -3.99 -13.71 -14.82
CA GLN A 121 -2.67 -14.33 -14.77
C GLN A 121 -2.29 -14.74 -13.34
N TYR A 122 -2.74 -14.00 -12.33
CA TYR A 122 -2.50 -14.31 -10.92
C TYR A 122 -2.89 -15.75 -10.55
N ASP A 123 -4.07 -16.22 -10.98
CA ASP A 123 -4.55 -17.56 -10.65
C ASP A 123 -3.63 -18.65 -11.25
N GLU A 124 -3.00 -18.41 -12.39
CA GLU A 124 -2.06 -19.34 -13.02
C GLU A 124 -0.70 -19.42 -12.29
N THR A 125 -0.29 -18.30 -11.67
CA THR A 125 0.97 -18.14 -10.96
C THR A 125 0.87 -18.60 -9.51
N PHE A 126 -0.17 -18.21 -8.78
CA PHE A 126 -0.26 -18.33 -7.32
C PHE A 126 -1.26 -19.38 -6.82
N LYS A 127 -2.16 -19.92 -7.67
CA LYS A 127 -3.17 -20.94 -7.25
C LYS A 127 -2.97 -22.34 -7.85
N LYS A 128 -1.75 -22.69 -8.26
CA LYS A 128 -1.42 -24.06 -8.74
C LYS A 128 -1.42 -25.11 -7.63
#